data_AF-A0A7V4X9Y4-F1
#
_entry.id   AF-A0A7V4X9Y4-F1
#
_cell.length_a   1.000
_cell.length_b   1.000
_cell.length_c   1.000
_cell.angle_alpha   90.00
_cell.angle_beta   90.00
_cell.angle_gamma   90.00
#
_symmetry.space_group_name_H-M   'P 1'
#
loop_
_entity.id
_entity.type
_entity.pdbx_description
1 polymer ?
#
loop_
_entity_poly.entity_id
_entity_poly.type
_entity_poly.pdbx_seq_one_letter_code
_entity_poly.pdbx_strand_id
1 'polypeptide(L)'
;MAKKIIEKVVETPAKVLDKTIEESKKIGKAAVSERHLKKAKDYWEMLGPGLTTGASDDDPSGIATYSQAGSQFGYRLLWLAPFTFPLMAAVQEMCARIGLVTGRGLAANIRIHFPRSVLYISTLLLFIANAFNIGADLGAMAAATRLLFAQLSFSFLVVIFAVLILFLQIFSSYQKYAKYLKWLSLILLAYVFSVLMIEGLNWKEILIQTIRPTFSFNKDFIFIVCAVLGTTISPYLFFWQTSQEVEEAIERGRTNIKLRQDEVTDEEIKEMRLDIFSGMFFSNLVMFFIIVACAAVLNASGITDIKTAAQAAEALRPFAGDASYFLFTIGIIGTGLLGIPVLAGSSSYAFAESFGFREGLHKKLRQAYSFYGLIIISVLVGLILNFVGLDPIKALIWAAVINGLVAPVILAMIVVLSSNKKIMGDRVNHKFTTLVGWMITAMMALVGLLTIFQIIG
;
A
#
# COMPACT_ATOMS: atom_id res chain seq x y z
N MET A 1 -27.35 -19.37 -70.00
CA MET A 1 -27.17 -18.13 -69.20
C MET A 1 -27.41 -18.35 -67.70
N ALA A 2 -28.45 -19.10 -67.29
CA ALA A 2 -28.79 -19.32 -65.88
C ALA A 2 -27.71 -20.02 -65.02
N LYS A 3 -26.99 -21.01 -65.54
CA LYS A 3 -25.98 -21.79 -64.78
C LYS A 3 -24.79 -20.94 -64.30
N LYS A 4 -24.28 -20.05 -65.16
CA LYS A 4 -23.21 -19.09 -64.83
C LYS A 4 -23.64 -18.02 -63.82
N ILE A 5 -24.93 -17.68 -63.77
CA ILE A 5 -25.45 -16.69 -62.82
C ILE A 5 -25.57 -17.34 -61.43
N ILE A 6 -26.04 -18.59 -61.36
CA ILE A 6 -26.15 -19.34 -60.10
C ILE A 6 -24.75 -19.61 -59.49
N GLU A 7 -23.76 -20.04 -60.29
CA GLU A 7 -22.38 -20.20 -59.81
C GLU A 7 -21.81 -18.88 -59.26
N LYS A 8 -22.04 -17.77 -59.95
CA LYS A 8 -21.54 -16.46 -59.50
C LYS A 8 -22.24 -15.99 -58.22
N VAL A 9 -23.55 -16.24 -58.08
CA VAL A 9 -24.33 -15.86 -56.89
C VAL A 9 -23.95 -16.71 -55.67
N VAL A 10 -23.52 -17.97 -55.86
CA VAL A 10 -23.09 -18.86 -54.77
C VAL A 10 -21.60 -18.67 -54.42
N GLU A 11 -20.72 -18.42 -55.39
CA GLU A 11 -19.29 -18.20 -55.13
C GLU A 11 -18.96 -16.84 -54.53
N THR A 12 -19.74 -15.80 -54.87
CA THR A 12 -19.44 -14.42 -54.43
C THR A 12 -19.51 -14.27 -52.90
N PRO A 13 -20.52 -14.81 -52.19
CA PRO A 13 -20.56 -14.79 -50.73
C PRO A 13 -19.38 -15.55 -50.09
N ALA A 14 -18.98 -16.69 -50.65
CA ALA A 14 -17.85 -17.48 -50.13
C ALA A 14 -16.52 -16.73 -50.29
N LYS A 15 -16.28 -16.14 -51.47
CA LYS A 15 -15.08 -15.31 -51.72
C LYS A 15 -15.05 -14.05 -50.86
N VAL A 16 -16.20 -13.42 -50.61
CA VAL A 16 -16.30 -12.27 -49.71
C VAL A 16 -16.01 -12.72 -48.28
N LEU A 17 -16.58 -13.83 -47.82
CA LEU A 17 -16.36 -14.38 -46.48
C LEU A 17 -14.88 -14.73 -46.24
N ASP A 18 -14.23 -15.41 -47.19
CA ASP A 18 -12.80 -15.74 -47.09
C ASP A 18 -11.93 -14.48 -47.03
N LYS A 19 -12.26 -13.47 -47.84
CA LYS A 19 -11.56 -12.17 -47.83
C LYS A 19 -11.79 -11.41 -46.53
N THR A 20 -13.00 -11.45 -45.97
CA THR A 20 -13.33 -10.87 -44.66
C THR A 20 -12.64 -11.61 -43.51
N ILE A 21 -12.46 -12.94 -43.61
CA ILE A 21 -11.72 -13.75 -42.64
C ILE A 21 -10.21 -13.44 -42.72
N GLU A 22 -9.64 -13.30 -43.91
CA GLU A 22 -8.23 -12.89 -44.08
C GLU A 22 -7.97 -11.46 -43.59
N GLU A 23 -8.86 -10.51 -43.91
CA GLU A 23 -8.78 -9.15 -43.41
C GLU A 23 -9.00 -9.10 -41.89
N SER A 24 -9.93 -9.87 -41.34
CA SER A 24 -10.11 -9.98 -39.87
C SER A 24 -8.93 -10.65 -39.17
N LYS A 25 -8.24 -11.61 -39.80
CA LYS A 25 -6.98 -12.17 -39.29
C LYS A 25 -5.82 -11.18 -39.37
N LYS A 26 -5.73 -10.38 -40.43
CA LYS A 26 -4.75 -9.29 -40.55
C LYS A 26 -5.01 -8.19 -39.53
N ILE A 27 -6.27 -7.80 -39.34
CA ILE A 27 -6.69 -6.82 -38.34
C ILE A 27 -6.49 -7.39 -36.94
N GLY A 28 -6.80 -8.67 -36.68
CA GLY A 28 -6.54 -9.32 -35.39
C GLY A 28 -5.04 -9.41 -35.04
N LYS A 29 -4.18 -9.66 -36.03
CA LYS A 29 -2.71 -9.61 -35.86
C LYS A 29 -2.16 -8.18 -35.76
N ALA A 30 -2.82 -7.19 -36.35
CA ALA A 30 -2.41 -5.78 -36.28
C ALA A 30 -2.95 -5.03 -35.03
N ALA A 31 -4.14 -5.42 -34.55
CA ALA A 31 -4.84 -4.80 -33.40
C ALA A 31 -4.22 -5.21 -32.06
N VAL A 32 -3.53 -6.34 -32.01
CA VAL A 32 -2.68 -6.72 -30.88
C VAL A 32 -1.23 -6.78 -31.37
N SER A 33 -0.69 -5.60 -31.71
CA SER A 33 0.72 -5.47 -32.07
C SER A 33 1.58 -6.06 -30.94
N GLU A 34 2.44 -7.03 -31.29
CA GLU A 34 3.42 -7.63 -30.37
C GLU A 34 4.23 -6.58 -29.61
N ARG A 35 4.35 -5.37 -30.14
CA ARG A 35 5.00 -4.23 -29.50
C ARG A 35 4.21 -3.68 -28.31
N HIS A 36 2.87 -3.67 -28.35
CA HIS A 36 2.03 -3.29 -27.20
C HIS A 36 2.02 -4.38 -26.14
N LEU A 37 1.98 -5.65 -26.54
CA LEU A 37 2.13 -6.78 -25.61
C LEU A 37 3.51 -6.79 -24.95
N LYS A 38 4.57 -6.52 -25.72
CA LYS A 38 5.94 -6.41 -25.20
C LYS A 38 6.07 -5.21 -24.27
N LYS A 39 5.59 -4.02 -24.66
CA LYS A 39 5.58 -2.84 -23.78
C LYS A 39 4.77 -3.06 -22.50
N ALA A 40 3.62 -3.74 -22.59
CA ALA A 40 2.85 -4.10 -21.40
C ALA A 40 3.64 -5.08 -20.53
N LYS A 41 4.21 -6.13 -21.11
CA LYS A 41 5.03 -7.11 -20.40
C LYS A 41 6.24 -6.46 -19.72
N ASP A 42 6.97 -5.60 -20.42
CA ASP A 42 8.12 -4.86 -19.90
C ASP A 42 7.67 -3.93 -18.75
N TYR A 43 6.52 -3.25 -18.89
CA TYR A 43 5.92 -2.45 -17.83
C TYR A 43 5.55 -3.30 -16.60
N TRP A 44 4.96 -4.48 -16.80
CA TRP A 44 4.57 -5.40 -15.72
C TRP A 44 5.77 -6.06 -15.03
N GLU A 45 6.87 -6.28 -15.74
CA GLU A 45 8.14 -6.78 -15.18
C GLU A 45 8.86 -5.69 -14.37
N MET A 46 8.66 -4.42 -14.73
CA MET A 46 9.18 -3.25 -14.00
C MET A 46 8.42 -2.94 -12.70
N LEU A 47 7.17 -3.39 -12.54
CA LEU A 47 6.40 -3.20 -11.29
C LEU A 47 6.90 -4.14 -10.19
N GLY A 48 7.69 -3.59 -9.27
CA GLY A 48 8.39 -4.31 -8.22
C GLY A 48 8.10 -3.72 -6.83
N PRO A 49 9.10 -3.10 -6.17
CA PRO A 49 8.98 -2.54 -4.83
C PRO A 49 7.81 -1.56 -4.67
N GLY A 50 7.66 -0.60 -5.57
CA GLY A 50 6.65 0.46 -5.51
C GLY A 50 5.23 -0.08 -5.52
N LEU A 51 4.91 -1.04 -6.40
CA LEU A 51 3.62 -1.71 -6.39
C LEU A 51 3.39 -2.51 -5.10
N THR A 52 4.40 -3.21 -4.58
CA THR A 52 4.24 -3.95 -3.32
C THR A 52 4.04 -3.02 -2.13
N THR A 53 4.74 -1.89 -2.09
CA THR A 53 4.58 -0.84 -1.07
C THR A 53 3.20 -0.22 -1.13
N GLY A 54 2.70 0.13 -2.33
CA GLY A 54 1.33 0.62 -2.50
C GLY A 54 0.28 -0.42 -2.10
N ALA A 55 0.45 -1.68 -2.48
CA ALA A 55 -0.45 -2.75 -2.06
C ALA A 55 -0.40 -3.04 -0.55
N SER A 56 0.72 -2.72 0.11
CA SER A 56 0.86 -2.85 1.58
C SER A 56 0.23 -1.68 2.32
N ASP A 57 0.16 -0.51 1.68
CA ASP A 57 -0.47 0.70 2.22
C ASP A 57 -2.00 0.52 2.39
N ASP A 58 -2.60 -0.28 1.51
CA ASP A 58 -4.00 -0.75 1.62
C ASP A 58 -4.12 -2.07 2.42
N ASP A 59 -3.35 -2.19 3.50
CA ASP A 59 -3.54 -3.28 4.45
C ASP A 59 -4.95 -3.23 5.10
N PRO A 60 -5.40 -4.30 5.76
CA PRO A 60 -6.73 -4.32 6.39
C PRO A 60 -6.95 -3.15 7.36
N SER A 61 -5.90 -2.66 8.03
CA SER A 61 -5.96 -1.47 8.87
C SER A 61 -6.26 -0.18 8.10
N GLY A 62 -5.64 0.01 6.94
CA GLY A 62 -5.93 1.11 6.03
C GLY A 62 -7.35 1.04 5.51
N ILE A 63 -7.79 -0.14 5.06
CA ILE A 63 -9.18 -0.38 4.63
C ILE A 63 -10.17 0.02 5.73
N ALA A 64 -9.92 -0.38 6.98
CA ALA A 64 -10.77 0.01 8.11
C ALA A 64 -10.81 1.53 8.32
N THR A 65 -9.66 2.20 8.23
CA THR A 65 -9.54 3.66 8.38
C THR A 65 -10.31 4.42 7.30
N TYR A 66 -10.14 4.03 6.03
CA TYR A 66 -10.84 4.63 4.90
C TYR A 66 -12.35 4.35 4.94
N SER A 67 -12.73 3.16 5.39
CA SER A 67 -14.14 2.81 5.58
C SER A 67 -14.78 3.62 6.71
N GLN A 68 -14.05 3.88 7.80
CA GLN A 68 -14.51 4.73 8.90
C GLN A 68 -14.64 6.19 8.44
N ALA A 69 -13.70 6.68 7.63
CA ALA A 69 -13.78 8.01 7.03
C ALA A 69 -15.05 8.20 6.17
N GLY A 70 -15.34 7.24 5.30
CA GLY A 70 -16.55 7.28 4.45
C GLY A 70 -17.85 7.10 5.22
N SER A 71 -17.90 6.16 6.17
CA SER A 71 -19.11 5.90 6.97
C SER A 71 -19.48 7.06 7.91
N GLN A 72 -18.49 7.73 8.51
CA GLN A 72 -18.73 8.80 9.48
C GLN A 72 -18.94 10.18 8.83
N PHE A 73 -18.17 10.51 7.79
CA PHE A 73 -18.17 11.85 7.19
C PHE A 73 -18.77 11.91 5.78
N GLY A 74 -19.25 10.78 5.26
CA GLY A 74 -19.76 10.69 3.90
C GLY A 74 -18.70 11.09 2.88
N TYR A 75 -19.10 11.81 1.84
CA TYR A 75 -18.20 12.25 0.78
C TYR A 75 -17.23 13.37 1.19
N ARG A 76 -17.38 13.97 2.37
CA ARG A 76 -16.66 15.19 2.78
C ARG A 76 -15.15 15.04 2.88
N LEU A 77 -14.64 13.81 3.02
CA LEU A 77 -13.21 13.50 3.12
C LEU A 77 -12.60 13.00 1.81
N LEU A 78 -13.37 12.93 0.71
CA LEU A 78 -12.86 12.47 -0.58
C LEU A 78 -11.70 13.31 -1.12
N TRP A 79 -11.65 14.60 -0.77
CA TRP A 79 -10.55 15.48 -1.16
C TRP A 79 -9.19 15.03 -0.63
N LEU A 80 -9.14 14.21 0.42
CA LEU A 80 -7.89 13.66 0.92
C LEU A 80 -7.21 12.79 -0.14
N ALA A 81 -7.96 12.03 -0.95
CA ALA A 81 -7.36 11.13 -1.94
C ALA A 81 -6.53 11.85 -3.02
N PRO A 82 -7.06 12.79 -3.82
CA PRO A 82 -6.23 13.50 -4.79
C PRO A 82 -5.15 14.37 -4.11
N PHE A 83 -5.35 14.75 -2.85
CA PHE A 83 -4.40 15.55 -2.08
C PHE A 83 -3.21 14.73 -1.57
N THR A 84 -3.42 13.52 -1.04
CA THR A 84 -2.36 12.67 -0.49
C THR A 84 -1.54 11.97 -1.57
N PHE A 85 -2.13 11.67 -2.73
CA PHE A 85 -1.43 11.03 -3.85
C PHE A 85 -0.08 11.67 -4.25
N PRO A 86 0.01 12.96 -4.58
CA PRO A 86 1.29 13.58 -4.91
C PRO A 86 2.25 13.58 -3.72
N LEU A 87 1.74 13.63 -2.48
CA LEU A 87 2.56 13.66 -1.27
C LEU A 87 3.18 12.30 -1.00
N MET A 88 2.39 11.22 -1.03
CA MET A 88 2.89 9.85 -0.88
C MET A 88 3.89 9.52 -1.98
N ALA A 89 3.58 9.86 -3.24
CA ALA A 89 4.46 9.57 -4.37
C ALA A 89 5.80 10.31 -4.25
N ALA A 90 5.79 11.58 -3.85
CA ALA A 90 7.00 12.34 -3.61
C ALA A 90 7.85 11.75 -2.48
N VAL A 91 7.23 11.36 -1.36
CA VAL A 91 7.94 10.78 -0.22
C VAL A 91 8.54 9.42 -0.57
N GLN A 92 7.76 8.53 -1.17
CA GLN A 92 8.25 7.21 -1.57
C GLN A 92 9.35 7.32 -2.63
N GLU A 93 9.24 8.25 -3.57
CA GLU A 93 10.29 8.50 -4.56
C GLU A 93 11.60 8.96 -3.90
N MET A 94 11.54 9.84 -2.89
CA MET A 94 12.72 10.22 -2.11
C MET A 94 13.32 9.03 -1.36
N CYS A 95 12.49 8.20 -0.73
CA CYS A 95 12.92 7.01 0.02
C CYS A 95 13.60 5.99 -0.90
N ALA A 96 12.98 5.71 -2.04
CA ALA A 96 13.52 4.77 -3.01
C ALA A 96 14.81 5.29 -3.63
N ARG A 97 14.87 6.58 -3.99
CA ARG A 97 16.09 7.18 -4.54
C ARG A 97 17.25 7.12 -3.55
N ILE A 98 17.00 7.34 -2.25
CA ILE A 98 18.02 7.14 -1.21
C ILE A 98 18.52 5.70 -1.23
N GLY A 99 17.64 4.70 -1.28
CA GLY A 99 18.01 3.29 -1.31
C GLY A 99 18.85 2.92 -2.53
N LEU A 100 18.42 3.39 -3.70
CA LEU A 100 19.07 3.15 -4.98
C LEU A 100 20.47 3.81 -5.07
N VAL A 101 20.62 5.04 -4.60
CA VAL A 101 21.89 5.80 -4.70
C VAL A 101 22.87 5.43 -3.61
N THR A 102 22.40 5.27 -2.36
CA THR A 102 23.29 4.99 -1.24
C THR A 102 23.61 3.51 -1.09
N GLY A 103 22.79 2.63 -1.68
CA GLY A 103 22.87 1.18 -1.53
C GLY A 103 22.61 0.70 -0.11
N ARG A 104 21.96 1.52 0.74
CA ARG A 104 21.71 1.27 2.17
C ARG A 104 20.26 1.55 2.50
N GLY A 105 19.72 0.82 3.49
CA GLY A 105 18.40 1.13 4.04
C GLY A 105 18.36 2.47 4.77
N LEU A 106 17.15 2.90 5.11
CA LEU A 106 16.93 4.24 5.65
C LEU A 106 17.54 4.41 7.05
N ALA A 107 17.39 3.40 7.93
CA ALA A 107 17.94 3.46 9.28
C ALA A 107 19.47 3.46 9.25
N ALA A 108 20.09 2.71 8.34
CA ALA A 108 21.52 2.72 8.14
C ALA A 108 22.03 4.11 7.70
N ASN A 109 21.34 4.78 6.78
CA ASN A 109 21.67 6.15 6.36
C ASN A 109 21.51 7.16 7.50
N ILE A 110 20.40 7.07 8.25
CA ILE A 110 20.16 7.95 9.40
C ILE A 110 21.25 7.78 10.45
N ARG A 111 21.64 6.54 10.76
CA ARG A 111 22.70 6.24 11.73
C ARG A 111 24.05 6.86 11.39
N ILE A 112 24.37 6.99 10.09
CA ILE A 112 25.64 7.54 9.61
C ILE A 112 25.63 9.07 9.71
N HIS A 113 24.50 9.71 9.42
CA HIS A 113 24.43 11.17 9.23
C HIS A 113 23.75 11.94 10.35
N PHE A 114 23.03 11.28 11.26
CA PHE A 114 22.23 11.91 12.33
C PHE A 114 22.51 11.31 13.71
N PRO A 115 22.09 12.00 14.79
CA PRO A 115 22.22 11.48 16.15
C PRO A 115 21.47 10.16 16.36
N ARG A 116 22.14 9.20 17.00
CA ARG A 116 21.58 7.86 17.26
C ARG A 116 20.35 7.88 18.18
N SER A 117 20.23 8.86 19.06
CA SER A 117 19.09 9.00 19.97
C SER A 117 17.78 9.16 19.22
N VAL A 118 17.75 9.99 18.17
CA VAL A 118 16.54 10.22 17.38
C VAL A 118 16.16 8.95 16.63
N LEU A 119 17.15 8.25 16.06
CA LEU A 119 16.93 6.97 15.40
C LEU A 119 16.33 5.93 16.35
N TYR A 120 16.91 5.73 17.54
CA TYR A 120 16.41 4.74 18.50
C TYR A 120 15.00 5.05 19.00
N ILE A 121 14.68 6.32 19.26
CA ILE A 121 13.33 6.74 19.66
C ILE A 121 12.34 6.49 18.52
N SER A 122 12.67 6.92 17.29
CA SER A 122 11.79 6.72 16.13
C SER A 122 11.58 5.25 15.81
N THR A 123 12.62 4.43 15.90
CA THR A 123 12.55 2.98 15.66
C THR A 123 11.72 2.27 16.73
N LEU A 124 11.83 2.66 18.00
CA LEU A 124 10.99 2.12 19.07
C LEU A 124 9.51 2.47 18.87
N LEU A 125 9.22 3.74 18.58
CA LEU A 125 7.84 4.19 18.34
C LEU A 125 7.25 3.53 17.10
N LEU A 126 8.03 3.38 16.03
CA LEU A 126 7.64 2.65 14.83
C LEU A 126 7.26 1.21 15.14
N PHE A 127 8.04 0.51 15.95
CA PHE A 127 7.74 -0.87 16.32
C PHE A 127 6.45 -0.99 17.12
N ILE A 128 6.17 -0.04 18.02
CA ILE A 128 4.91 0.00 18.76
C ILE A 128 3.74 0.24 17.80
N ALA A 129 3.84 1.22 16.89
CA ALA A 129 2.79 1.50 15.91
C ALA A 129 2.54 0.30 14.99
N ASN A 130 3.61 -0.32 14.47
CA ASN A 130 3.49 -1.50 13.62
C ASN A 130 2.89 -2.70 14.37
N ALA A 131 3.18 -2.86 15.66
CA ALA A 131 2.56 -3.93 16.45
C ALA A 131 1.05 -3.76 16.57
N PHE A 132 0.55 -2.52 16.74
CA PHE A 132 -0.88 -2.23 16.70
C PHE A 132 -1.49 -2.51 15.32
N ASN A 133 -0.85 -2.08 14.23
CA ASN A 133 -1.31 -2.36 12.87
C ASN A 133 -1.36 -3.87 12.59
N ILE A 134 -0.29 -4.62 12.94
CA ILE A 134 -0.26 -6.08 12.79
C ILE A 134 -1.40 -6.74 13.57
N GLY A 135 -1.65 -6.28 14.80
CA GLY A 135 -2.77 -6.79 15.61
C GLY A 135 -4.12 -6.54 14.95
N ALA A 136 -4.36 -5.33 14.48
CA ALA A 136 -5.59 -4.97 13.78
C ALA A 136 -5.76 -5.74 12.47
N ASP A 137 -4.69 -5.95 11.71
CA ASP A 137 -4.70 -6.73 10.47
C ASP A 137 -5.04 -8.19 10.71
N LEU A 138 -4.40 -8.83 11.71
CA LEU A 138 -4.71 -10.21 12.09
C LEU A 138 -6.18 -10.34 12.52
N GLY A 139 -6.69 -9.36 13.28
CA GLY A 139 -8.08 -9.31 13.70
C GLY A 139 -9.03 -9.12 12.51
N ALA A 140 -8.71 -8.23 11.57
CA ALA A 140 -9.50 -7.98 10.37
C ALA A 140 -9.54 -9.21 9.45
N MET A 141 -8.42 -9.91 9.26
CA MET A 141 -8.36 -11.16 8.50
C MET A 141 -9.22 -12.26 9.15
N ALA A 142 -9.16 -12.39 10.48
CA ALA A 142 -9.98 -13.35 11.21
C ALA A 142 -11.47 -13.00 11.13
N ALA A 143 -11.83 -11.72 11.29
CA ALA A 143 -13.20 -11.24 11.14
C ALA A 143 -13.74 -11.48 9.72
N ALA A 144 -12.95 -11.15 8.70
CA ALA A 144 -13.30 -11.42 7.31
C ALA A 144 -13.43 -12.92 7.02
N THR A 145 -12.63 -13.79 7.64
CA THR A 145 -12.79 -15.24 7.45
C THR A 145 -14.07 -15.76 8.11
N ARG A 146 -14.46 -15.22 9.26
CA ARG A 146 -15.72 -15.59 9.94
C ARG A 146 -16.97 -15.19 9.17
N LEU A 147 -16.87 -14.17 8.32
CA LEU A 147 -17.92 -13.79 7.39
C LEU A 147 -18.28 -14.91 6.39
N LEU A 148 -17.33 -15.78 6.04
CA LEU A 148 -17.56 -16.98 5.21
C LEU A 148 -17.76 -18.25 6.05
N PHE A 149 -17.02 -18.36 7.15
CA PHE A 149 -17.00 -19.54 8.02
C PHE A 149 -17.38 -19.18 9.45
N ALA A 150 -18.65 -18.88 9.68
CA ALA A 150 -19.16 -18.37 10.97
C ALA A 150 -18.89 -19.30 12.17
N GLN A 151 -18.78 -20.61 11.91
CA GLN A 151 -18.51 -21.66 12.90
C GLN A 151 -17.07 -21.68 13.45
N LEU A 152 -16.13 -20.98 12.79
CA LEU A 152 -14.75 -20.91 13.25
C LEU A 152 -14.59 -19.85 14.34
N SER A 153 -13.87 -20.21 15.40
CA SER A 153 -13.55 -19.27 16.49
C SER A 153 -12.62 -18.16 15.99
N PHE A 154 -12.92 -16.91 16.36
CA PHE A 154 -12.06 -15.76 16.05
C PHE A 154 -10.64 -15.98 16.57
N SER A 155 -10.50 -16.38 17.84
CA SER A 155 -9.22 -16.67 18.48
C SER A 155 -8.39 -17.70 17.72
N PHE A 156 -9.04 -18.75 17.21
CA PHE A 156 -8.37 -19.79 16.44
C PHE A 156 -7.85 -19.26 15.10
N LEU A 157 -8.65 -18.45 14.41
CA LEU A 157 -8.27 -17.84 13.13
C LEU A 157 -7.11 -16.86 13.26
N VAL A 158 -7.13 -15.97 14.26
CA VAL A 158 -6.04 -15.01 14.51
C VAL A 158 -4.72 -15.76 14.75
N VAL A 159 -4.74 -16.83 15.56
CA VAL A 159 -3.55 -17.66 15.82
C VAL A 159 -3.06 -18.36 14.55
N ILE A 160 -3.98 -18.93 13.76
CA ILE A 160 -3.62 -19.59 12.49
C ILE A 160 -2.97 -18.61 11.53
N PHE A 161 -3.54 -17.41 11.36
CA PHE A 161 -2.96 -16.42 10.47
C PHE A 161 -1.59 -15.96 10.94
N ALA A 162 -1.41 -15.71 12.24
CA ALA A 162 -0.11 -15.36 12.81
C ALA A 162 0.94 -16.46 12.56
N VAL A 163 0.59 -17.73 12.81
CA VAL A 163 1.47 -18.87 12.56
C VAL A 163 1.78 -19.03 11.08
N LEU A 164 0.78 -18.92 10.21
CA LEU A 164 0.93 -19.00 8.76
C LEU A 164 1.88 -17.91 8.24
N ILE A 165 1.68 -16.68 8.70
CA ILE A 165 2.49 -15.52 8.30
C ILE A 165 3.94 -15.69 8.78
N LEU A 166 4.16 -16.11 10.02
CA LEU A 166 5.50 -16.39 10.53
C LEU A 166 6.17 -17.53 9.78
N PHE A 167 5.43 -18.60 9.48
CA PHE A 167 5.92 -19.71 8.68
C PHE A 167 6.35 -19.24 7.29
N LEU A 168 5.51 -18.46 6.61
CA LEU A 168 5.83 -17.90 5.30
C LEU A 168 7.03 -16.96 5.34
N GLN A 169 7.13 -16.08 6.35
CA GLN A 169 8.27 -15.15 6.47
C GLN A 169 9.59 -15.85 6.79
N ILE A 170 9.59 -16.93 7.58
CA ILE A 170 10.82 -17.61 8.02
C ILE A 170 11.30 -18.63 6.98
N PHE A 171 10.38 -19.37 6.36
CA PHE A 171 10.72 -20.50 5.50
C PHE A 171 10.59 -20.20 4.00
N SER A 172 9.89 -19.14 3.62
CA SER A 172 9.76 -18.71 2.24
C SER A 172 10.50 -17.39 2.00
N SER A 173 10.91 -17.17 0.74
CA SER A 173 11.42 -15.85 0.35
C SER A 173 10.23 -14.91 0.18
N TYR A 174 10.23 -13.79 0.90
CA TYR A 174 9.21 -12.74 0.75
C TYR A 174 8.96 -12.40 -0.72
N GLN A 175 10.03 -12.18 -1.49
CA GLN A 175 9.99 -11.86 -2.92
C GLN A 175 9.19 -12.87 -3.74
N LYS A 176 9.28 -14.17 -3.43
CA LYS A 176 8.61 -15.22 -4.19
C LYS A 176 7.10 -15.17 -4.01
N TYR A 177 6.62 -15.00 -2.77
CA TYR A 177 5.19 -15.01 -2.52
C TYR A 177 4.55 -13.63 -2.66
N ALA A 178 5.28 -12.54 -2.38
CA ALA A 178 4.82 -11.17 -2.63
C ALA A 178 4.51 -10.93 -4.12
N LYS A 179 5.24 -11.58 -5.04
CA LYS A 179 4.92 -11.58 -6.47
C LYS A 179 3.53 -12.11 -6.78
N TYR A 180 3.01 -13.06 -6.00
CA TYR A 180 1.65 -13.58 -6.16
C TYR A 180 0.64 -12.76 -5.36
N LEU A 181 0.97 -12.37 -4.13
CA LEU A 181 0.09 -11.58 -3.28
C LEU A 181 -0.21 -10.19 -3.85
N LYS A 182 0.71 -9.58 -4.62
CA LYS A 182 0.42 -8.34 -5.34
C LYS A 182 -0.67 -8.47 -6.41
N TRP A 183 -0.89 -9.67 -6.96
CA TRP A 183 -2.04 -9.93 -7.83
C TRP A 183 -3.31 -10.13 -7.03
N LEU A 184 -3.18 -10.68 -5.83
CA LEU A 184 -4.29 -10.84 -4.90
C LEU A 184 -4.77 -9.48 -4.41
N SER A 185 -3.88 -8.51 -4.18
CA SER A 185 -4.28 -7.14 -3.82
C SER A 185 -4.98 -6.40 -4.95
N LEU A 186 -4.78 -6.75 -6.22
CA LEU A 186 -5.59 -6.21 -7.32
C LEU A 186 -7.07 -6.60 -7.20
N ILE A 187 -7.43 -7.60 -6.38
CA ILE A 187 -8.84 -7.87 -6.04
C ILE A 187 -9.45 -6.68 -5.31
N LEU A 188 -8.68 -5.81 -4.65
CA LEU A 188 -9.22 -4.57 -4.11
C LEU A 188 -9.77 -3.63 -5.19
N LEU A 189 -9.35 -3.76 -6.46
CA LEU A 189 -10.01 -3.06 -7.57
C LEU A 189 -11.47 -3.52 -7.75
N ALA A 190 -11.90 -4.63 -7.15
CA ALA A 190 -13.31 -4.98 -7.06
C ALA A 190 -14.14 -3.90 -6.33
N TYR A 191 -13.55 -3.12 -5.41
CA TYR A 191 -14.23 -1.95 -4.82
C TYR A 191 -14.59 -0.91 -5.88
N VAL A 192 -13.70 -0.69 -6.85
CA VAL A 192 -13.94 0.22 -7.98
C VAL A 192 -15.17 -0.22 -8.76
N PHE A 193 -15.19 -1.49 -9.17
CA PHE A 193 -16.32 -2.04 -9.91
C PHE A 193 -17.61 -2.05 -9.09
N SER A 194 -17.53 -2.41 -7.80
CA SER A 194 -18.69 -2.47 -6.91
C SER A 194 -19.34 -1.09 -6.75
N VAL A 195 -18.55 -0.03 -6.60
CA VAL A 195 -19.06 1.35 -6.54
C VAL A 195 -19.67 1.76 -7.88
N LEU A 196 -19.03 1.44 -9.00
CA LEU A 196 -19.57 1.77 -10.33
C LEU A 196 -20.91 1.08 -10.63
N MET A 197 -21.21 -0.03 -9.95
CA MET A 197 -22.48 -0.75 -10.07
C MET A 197 -23.60 -0.18 -9.17
N ILE A 198 -23.28 0.71 -8.21
CA ILE A 198 -24.32 1.31 -7.35
C ILE A 198 -25.16 2.28 -8.19
N GLU A 199 -26.43 1.91 -8.41
CA GLU A 199 -27.40 2.76 -9.09
C GLU A 199 -27.74 4.00 -8.27
N GLY A 200 -27.87 5.15 -8.93
CA GLY A 200 -28.29 6.40 -8.28
C GLY A 200 -27.18 7.22 -7.61
N LEU A 201 -25.91 6.84 -7.74
CA LEU A 201 -24.78 7.66 -7.25
C LEU A 201 -24.76 9.04 -7.91
N ASN A 202 -24.71 10.07 -7.07
CA ASN A 202 -24.53 11.45 -7.53
C ASN A 202 -23.05 11.74 -7.81
N TRP A 203 -22.57 11.33 -8.98
CA TRP A 203 -21.18 11.57 -9.41
C TRP A 203 -20.79 13.05 -9.41
N LYS A 204 -21.76 13.95 -9.61
CA LYS A 204 -21.50 15.39 -9.53
C LYS A 204 -21.13 15.79 -8.10
N GLU A 205 -21.84 15.29 -7.09
CA GLU A 205 -21.52 15.55 -5.69
C GLU A 205 -20.17 14.94 -5.30
N ILE A 206 -19.93 13.69 -5.69
CA ILE A 206 -18.66 12.99 -5.45
C ILE A 206 -17.50 13.83 -5.99
N LEU A 207 -17.54 14.22 -7.27
CA LEU A 207 -16.48 15.04 -7.89
C LEU A 207 -16.31 16.41 -7.22
N ILE A 208 -17.40 17.06 -6.82
CA ILE A 208 -17.32 18.34 -6.09
C ILE A 208 -16.60 18.14 -4.76
N GLN A 209 -16.93 17.10 -4.01
CA GLN A 209 -16.31 16.82 -2.70
C GLN A 209 -14.88 16.30 -2.83
N THR A 210 -14.52 15.69 -3.95
CA THR A 210 -13.13 15.32 -4.28
C THR A 210 -12.24 16.54 -4.50
N ILE A 211 -12.78 17.64 -5.02
CA ILE A 211 -11.97 18.84 -5.34
C ILE A 211 -12.09 19.90 -4.24
N ARG A 212 -13.20 19.94 -3.50
CA ARG A 212 -13.47 20.95 -2.49
C ARG A 212 -13.01 20.47 -1.10
N PRO A 213 -11.88 20.97 -0.57
CA PRO A 213 -11.47 20.63 0.78
C PRO A 213 -12.51 21.18 1.77
N THR A 214 -12.94 20.32 2.68
CA THR A 214 -13.79 20.71 3.80
C THR A 214 -12.98 20.61 5.09
N PHE A 215 -13.09 21.62 5.95
CA PHE A 215 -12.38 21.65 7.23
C PHE A 215 -13.40 21.78 8.35
N SER A 216 -13.23 20.98 9.40
CA SER A 216 -13.99 21.09 10.63
C SER A 216 -13.04 20.90 11.80
N PHE A 217 -13.13 21.76 12.81
CA PHE A 217 -12.28 21.70 14.00
C PHE A 217 -12.85 20.75 15.08
N ASN A 218 -13.65 19.76 14.69
CA ASN A 218 -14.13 18.74 15.61
C ASN A 218 -13.02 17.71 15.91
N LYS A 219 -12.97 17.20 17.14
CA LYS A 219 -12.09 16.11 17.59
C LYS A 219 -12.12 14.95 16.59
N ASP A 220 -13.30 14.43 16.29
CA ASP A 220 -13.45 13.26 15.39
C ASP A 220 -12.90 13.53 13.98
N PHE A 221 -13.08 14.76 13.48
CA PHE A 221 -12.59 15.15 12.16
C PHE A 221 -11.06 15.21 12.14
N ILE A 222 -10.43 15.78 13.16
CA ILE A 222 -8.97 15.83 13.27
C ILE A 222 -8.40 14.42 13.43
N PHE A 223 -9.02 13.58 14.25
CA PHE A 223 -8.60 12.19 14.44
C PHE A 223 -8.65 11.39 13.14
N ILE A 224 -9.75 11.44 12.40
CA ILE A 224 -9.85 10.66 11.16
C ILE A 224 -8.92 11.18 10.06
N VAL A 225 -8.72 12.51 9.97
CA VAL A 225 -7.74 13.09 9.04
C VAL A 225 -6.34 12.65 9.41
N CYS A 226 -5.98 12.66 10.71
CA CYS A 226 -4.72 12.12 11.19
C CYS A 226 -4.60 10.62 10.91
N ALA A 227 -5.68 9.86 11.05
CA ALA A 227 -5.69 8.43 10.78
C ALA A 227 -5.43 8.13 9.30
N VAL A 228 -6.12 8.83 8.40
CA VAL A 228 -5.91 8.71 6.94
C VAL A 228 -4.48 9.11 6.59
N LEU A 229 -4.02 10.29 7.02
CA LEU A 229 -2.65 10.76 6.72
C LEU A 229 -1.56 9.88 7.32
N GLY A 230 -1.77 9.38 8.55
CA GLY A 230 -0.82 8.51 9.25
C GLY A 230 -0.76 7.09 8.68
N THR A 231 -1.82 6.64 8.02
CA THR A 231 -1.85 5.39 7.25
C THR A 231 -1.11 5.60 5.92
N THR A 232 -1.49 6.61 5.15
CA THR A 232 -0.95 6.84 3.79
C THR A 232 0.51 7.33 3.76
N ILE A 233 0.93 8.11 4.74
CA ILE A 233 2.29 8.67 4.87
C ILE A 233 2.96 8.03 6.09
N SER A 234 2.86 6.70 6.19
CA SER A 234 3.32 5.98 7.36
C SER A 234 4.85 5.77 7.37
N PRO A 235 5.53 5.97 8.52
CA PRO A 235 6.97 5.83 8.60
C PRO A 235 7.48 4.44 8.23
N TYR A 236 6.69 3.38 8.45
CA TYR A 236 7.11 2.03 8.13
C TYR A 236 7.35 1.85 6.63
N LEU A 237 6.55 2.51 5.78
CA LEU A 237 6.71 2.47 4.33
C LEU A 237 8.02 3.14 3.91
N PHE A 238 8.50 4.16 4.63
CA PHE A 238 9.77 4.81 4.31
C PHE A 238 10.94 3.84 4.52
N PHE A 239 10.97 3.16 5.66
CA PHE A 239 11.98 2.14 5.94
C PHE A 239 11.86 0.97 4.99
N TRP A 240 10.64 0.53 4.70
CA TRP A 240 10.37 -0.57 3.79
C TRP A 240 10.83 -0.27 2.37
N GLN A 241 10.35 0.81 1.76
CA GLN A 241 10.65 1.17 0.37
C GLN A 241 12.17 1.28 0.17
N THR A 242 12.88 2.03 1.03
CA THR A 242 14.33 2.17 0.92
C THR A 242 15.05 0.82 1.05
N SER A 243 14.58 -0.07 1.93
CA SER A 243 15.20 -1.40 2.10
C SER A 243 14.87 -2.34 0.94
N GLN A 244 13.69 -2.23 0.33
CA GLN A 244 13.31 -3.04 -0.82
C GLN A 244 14.09 -2.70 -2.08
N GLU A 245 14.38 -1.42 -2.34
CA GLU A 245 15.31 -1.04 -3.42
C GLU A 245 16.68 -1.71 -3.25
N VAL A 246 17.13 -1.82 -2.00
CA VAL A 246 18.39 -2.49 -1.66
C VAL A 246 18.30 -4.01 -1.85
N GLU A 247 17.23 -4.66 -1.40
CA GLU A 247 17.02 -6.09 -1.60
C GLU A 247 16.91 -6.45 -3.09
N GLU A 248 16.20 -5.65 -3.88
CA GLU A 248 16.10 -5.84 -5.33
C GLU A 248 17.46 -5.68 -6.02
N ALA A 249 18.26 -4.68 -5.64
CA ALA A 249 19.62 -4.54 -6.17
C ALA A 249 20.50 -5.77 -5.85
N ILE A 250 20.36 -6.34 -4.64
CA ILE A 250 21.08 -7.56 -4.23
C ILE A 250 20.64 -8.74 -5.10
N GLU A 251 19.35 -8.90 -5.37
CA GLU A 251 18.82 -9.96 -6.24
C GLU A 251 19.28 -9.82 -7.69
N ARG A 252 19.39 -8.59 -8.21
CA ARG A 252 19.99 -8.29 -9.52
C ARG A 252 21.51 -8.53 -9.56
N GLY A 253 22.11 -9.04 -8.49
CA GLY A 253 23.51 -9.43 -8.41
C GLY A 253 24.43 -8.39 -7.76
N ARG A 254 23.91 -7.22 -7.36
CA ARG A 254 24.68 -6.16 -6.67
C ARG A 254 24.80 -6.46 -5.18
N THR A 255 25.48 -7.56 -4.85
CA THR A 255 25.59 -8.07 -3.48
C THR A 255 26.47 -7.19 -2.57
N ASN A 256 27.49 -6.54 -3.14
CA ASN A 256 28.40 -5.66 -2.42
C ASN A 256 27.94 -4.21 -2.44
N ILE A 257 28.28 -3.45 -1.40
CA ILE A 257 27.87 -2.05 -1.31
C ILE A 257 28.45 -1.17 -2.43
N LYS A 258 29.68 -1.46 -2.87
CA LYS A 258 30.29 -0.76 -4.00
C LYS A 258 29.49 -0.95 -5.30
N LEU A 259 29.06 -2.18 -5.57
CA LEU A 259 28.22 -2.50 -6.74
C LEU A 259 26.84 -1.85 -6.66
N ARG A 260 26.31 -1.62 -5.46
CA ARG A 260 25.05 -0.88 -5.25
C ARG A 260 25.22 0.63 -5.35
N GLN A 261 26.42 1.13 -5.12
CA GLN A 261 26.79 2.54 -5.21
C GLN A 261 27.42 2.90 -6.56
N ASP A 262 27.51 1.94 -7.49
CA ASP A 262 27.88 2.21 -8.88
C ASP A 262 26.89 3.22 -9.49
N GLU A 263 27.30 3.87 -10.59
CA GLU A 263 26.51 4.95 -11.18
C GLU A 263 25.08 4.52 -11.50
N VAL A 264 24.14 5.05 -10.71
CA VAL A 264 22.71 4.89 -10.95
C VAL A 264 22.35 5.61 -12.24
N THR A 265 21.83 4.86 -13.20
CA THR A 265 21.47 5.34 -14.54
C THR A 265 20.18 6.16 -14.52
N ASP A 266 19.97 6.99 -15.55
CA ASP A 266 18.71 7.73 -15.72
C ASP A 266 17.52 6.79 -15.94
N GLU A 267 17.77 5.64 -16.55
CA GLU A 267 16.77 4.62 -16.82
C GLU A 267 16.29 3.98 -15.52
N GLU A 268 17.20 3.59 -14.62
CA GLU A 268 16.82 3.05 -13.30
C GLU A 268 15.99 4.03 -12.47
N ILE A 269 16.33 5.32 -12.49
CA ILE A 269 15.53 6.35 -11.82
C ILE A 269 14.13 6.47 -12.43
N LYS A 270 14.03 6.36 -13.76
CA LYS A 270 12.75 6.43 -14.46
C LYS A 270 11.89 5.21 -14.18
N GLU A 271 12.48 4.02 -14.20
CA GLU A 271 11.80 2.76 -13.84
C GLU A 271 11.27 2.80 -12.40
N MET A 272 12.13 3.15 -11.45
CA MET A 272 11.78 3.34 -10.04
C MET A 272 10.62 4.34 -9.88
N ARG A 273 10.66 5.48 -10.57
CA ARG A 273 9.57 6.47 -10.52
C ARG A 273 8.26 5.95 -11.07
N LEU A 274 8.29 5.20 -12.17
CA LEU A 274 7.10 4.62 -12.77
C LEU A 274 6.50 3.55 -11.85
N ASP A 275 7.34 2.72 -11.23
CA ASP A 275 6.90 1.71 -10.26
C ASP A 275 6.23 2.35 -9.03
N ILE A 276 6.90 3.34 -8.41
CA ILE A 276 6.36 4.06 -7.24
C ILE A 276 5.07 4.77 -7.59
N PHE A 277 5.04 5.52 -8.69
CA PHE A 277 3.84 6.27 -9.08
C PHE A 277 2.67 5.32 -9.35
N SER A 278 2.92 4.17 -9.97
CA SER A 278 1.90 3.15 -10.22
C SER A 278 1.37 2.56 -8.93
N GLY A 279 2.24 2.14 -8.02
CA GLY A 279 1.86 1.57 -6.74
C GLY A 279 1.05 2.55 -5.88
N MET A 280 1.53 3.78 -5.75
CA MET A 280 0.84 4.84 -5.01
C MET A 280 -0.49 5.23 -5.66
N PHE A 281 -0.57 5.19 -7.00
CA PHE A 281 -1.81 5.50 -7.71
C PHE A 281 -2.87 4.45 -7.45
N PHE A 282 -2.51 3.16 -7.54
CA PHE A 282 -3.44 2.07 -7.24
C PHE A 282 -3.90 2.09 -5.78
N SER A 283 -2.98 2.32 -4.83
CA SER A 283 -3.34 2.48 -3.40
C SER A 283 -4.38 3.57 -3.23
N ASN A 284 -4.06 4.77 -3.71
CA ASN A 284 -4.93 5.92 -3.55
C ASN A 284 -6.27 5.80 -4.28
N LEU A 285 -6.29 5.11 -5.42
CA LEU A 285 -7.52 4.79 -6.15
C LEU A 285 -8.42 3.88 -5.33
N VAL A 286 -7.87 2.82 -4.74
CA VAL A 286 -8.62 1.92 -3.87
C VAL A 286 -9.14 2.66 -2.64
N MET A 287 -8.31 3.44 -1.96
CA MET A 287 -8.74 4.32 -0.86
C MET A 287 -9.93 5.20 -1.24
N PHE A 288 -9.85 5.89 -2.39
CA PHE A 288 -10.93 6.74 -2.88
C PHE A 288 -12.25 5.97 -3.02
N PHE A 289 -12.22 4.81 -3.67
CA PHE A 289 -13.41 4.00 -3.88
C PHE A 289 -13.94 3.38 -2.59
N ILE A 290 -13.10 3.03 -1.63
CA ILE A 290 -13.56 2.57 -0.30
C ILE A 290 -14.32 3.68 0.43
N ILE A 291 -13.83 4.92 0.40
CA ILE A 291 -14.51 6.07 1.01
C ILE A 291 -15.85 6.30 0.32
N VAL A 292 -15.89 6.29 -1.03
CA VAL A 292 -17.15 6.44 -1.79
C VAL A 292 -18.13 5.32 -1.44
N ALA A 293 -17.67 4.08 -1.42
CA ALA A 293 -18.50 2.91 -1.12
C ALA A 293 -19.16 3.02 0.27
N CYS A 294 -18.37 3.34 1.29
CA CYS A 294 -18.87 3.47 2.66
C CYS A 294 -19.75 4.72 2.83
N ALA A 295 -19.44 5.82 2.15
CA ALA A 295 -20.30 7.00 2.15
C ALA A 295 -21.66 6.73 1.48
N ALA A 296 -21.67 6.05 0.34
CA ALA A 296 -22.88 5.77 -0.41
C ALA A 296 -23.81 4.77 0.29
N VAL A 297 -23.24 3.85 1.07
CA VAL A 297 -24.00 2.73 1.66
C VAL A 297 -24.17 2.89 3.16
N LEU A 298 -23.07 2.99 3.91
CA LEU A 298 -23.10 3.04 5.37
C LEU A 298 -23.60 4.40 5.88
N ASN A 299 -22.98 5.48 5.42
CA ASN A 299 -23.36 6.83 5.86
C ASN A 299 -24.80 7.16 5.45
N ALA A 300 -25.20 6.80 4.23
CA ALA A 300 -26.58 6.97 3.75
C ALA A 300 -27.60 6.14 4.56
N SER A 301 -27.20 4.99 5.11
CA SER A 301 -28.03 4.16 5.99
C SER A 301 -27.97 4.57 7.47
N GLY A 302 -27.26 5.66 7.80
CA GLY A 302 -27.09 6.16 9.17
C GLY A 302 -26.08 5.38 10.01
N ILE A 303 -25.30 4.48 9.42
CA ILE A 303 -24.25 3.72 10.10
C ILE A 303 -22.95 4.51 10.01
N THR A 304 -22.52 5.08 11.14
CA THR A 304 -21.37 6.00 11.23
C THR A 304 -20.19 5.46 12.04
N ASP A 305 -20.37 4.31 12.69
CA ASP A 305 -19.34 3.66 13.52
C ASP A 305 -19.15 2.22 13.03
N ILE A 306 -17.99 1.93 12.44
CA ILE A 306 -17.59 0.58 12.07
C ILE A 306 -16.48 0.10 13.00
N LYS A 307 -16.53 -1.18 13.37
CA LYS A 307 -15.58 -1.81 14.28
C LYS A 307 -14.47 -2.58 13.58
N THR A 308 -14.67 -2.94 12.31
CA THR A 308 -13.71 -3.74 11.52
C THR A 308 -13.84 -3.48 10.02
N ALA A 309 -12.77 -3.74 9.25
CA ALA A 309 -12.82 -3.76 7.78
C ALA A 309 -13.85 -4.78 7.24
N ALA A 310 -14.08 -5.86 7.97
CA ALA A 310 -15.07 -6.89 7.60
C ALA A 310 -16.51 -6.31 7.57
N GLN A 311 -16.87 -5.44 8.52
CA GLN A 311 -18.18 -4.78 8.52
C GLN A 311 -18.37 -3.85 7.32
N ALA A 312 -17.31 -3.19 6.88
CA ALA A 312 -17.35 -2.39 5.66
C ALA A 312 -17.60 -3.24 4.42
N ALA A 313 -16.97 -4.41 4.33
CA ALA A 313 -17.22 -5.37 3.25
C ALA A 313 -18.65 -5.96 3.30
N GLU A 314 -19.17 -6.26 4.49
CA GLU A 314 -20.53 -6.77 4.68
C GLU A 314 -21.59 -5.75 4.25
N ALA A 315 -21.35 -4.47 4.53
CA ALA A 315 -22.25 -3.39 4.14
C ALA A 315 -22.47 -3.30 2.63
N LEU A 316 -21.46 -3.68 1.82
CA LEU A 316 -21.53 -3.62 0.36
C LEU A 316 -22.19 -4.86 -0.27
N ARG A 317 -22.45 -5.90 0.52
CA ARG A 317 -23.06 -7.15 0.06
C ARG A 317 -24.37 -6.98 -0.71
N PRO A 318 -25.32 -6.10 -0.32
CA PRO A 318 -26.61 -5.96 -1.02
C PRO A 318 -26.48 -5.46 -2.47
N PHE A 319 -25.41 -4.71 -2.78
CA PHE A 319 -25.22 -4.08 -4.09
C PHE A 319 -24.29 -4.89 -4.99
N ALA A 320 -23.29 -5.55 -4.40
CA ALA A 320 -22.26 -6.26 -5.13
C ALA A 320 -22.55 -7.77 -5.26
N GLY A 321 -23.54 -8.28 -4.50
CA GLY A 321 -23.91 -9.70 -4.48
C GLY A 321 -22.94 -10.59 -3.71
N ASP A 322 -23.31 -11.86 -3.53
CA ASP A 322 -22.53 -12.83 -2.74
C ASP A 322 -21.14 -13.13 -3.34
N ALA A 323 -21.00 -13.03 -4.66
CA ALA A 323 -19.71 -13.22 -5.34
C ALA A 323 -18.70 -12.12 -4.97
N SER A 324 -19.16 -10.87 -4.86
CA SER A 324 -18.29 -9.75 -4.47
C SER A 324 -17.92 -9.80 -2.99
N TYR A 325 -18.83 -10.26 -2.13
CA TYR A 325 -18.54 -10.52 -0.73
C TYR A 325 -17.42 -11.56 -0.52
N PHE A 326 -17.43 -12.63 -1.33
CA PHE A 326 -16.34 -13.60 -1.35
C PHE A 326 -15.02 -12.99 -1.82
N LEU A 327 -15.06 -12.19 -2.91
CA LEU A 327 -13.89 -11.47 -3.41
C LEU A 327 -13.33 -10.49 -2.38
N PHE A 328 -14.17 -9.76 -1.64
CA PHE A 328 -13.72 -8.85 -0.58
C PHE A 328 -13.05 -9.58 0.56
N THR A 329 -13.60 -10.71 1.00
CA THR A 329 -12.99 -11.52 2.05
C THR A 329 -11.60 -11.99 1.63
N ILE A 330 -11.46 -12.48 0.39
CA ILE A 330 -10.17 -12.87 -0.17
C ILE A 330 -9.24 -11.66 -0.29
N GLY A 331 -9.75 -10.49 -0.68
CA GLY A 331 -9.00 -9.25 -0.76
C GLY A 331 -8.38 -8.84 0.57
N ILE A 332 -9.19 -8.80 1.64
CA ILE A 332 -8.72 -8.48 3.01
C ILE A 332 -7.68 -9.49 3.50
N ILE A 333 -7.92 -10.79 3.28
CA ILE A 333 -6.95 -11.82 3.64
C ILE A 333 -5.66 -11.65 2.82
N GLY A 334 -5.78 -11.33 1.54
CA GLY A 334 -4.66 -11.16 0.63
C GLY A 334 -3.80 -9.95 0.98
N THR A 335 -4.41 -8.82 1.30
CA THR A 335 -3.68 -7.61 1.71
C THR A 335 -3.10 -7.77 3.10
N GLY A 336 -3.76 -8.46 4.03
CA GLY A 336 -3.15 -8.78 5.33
C GLY A 336 -1.94 -9.74 5.22
N LEU A 337 -2.02 -10.75 4.35
CA LEU A 337 -0.87 -11.64 4.06
C LEU A 337 0.30 -10.92 3.39
N LEU A 338 0.05 -9.78 2.74
CA LEU A 338 1.07 -8.94 2.11
C LEU A 338 1.60 -7.89 3.09
N GLY A 339 0.71 -7.15 3.77
CA GLY A 339 0.98 -6.03 4.66
C GLY A 339 1.63 -6.43 5.98
N ILE A 340 1.19 -7.50 6.64
CA ILE A 340 1.79 -7.92 7.93
C ILE A 340 3.30 -8.24 7.79
N PRO A 341 3.77 -8.98 6.76
CA PRO A 341 5.20 -9.11 6.51
C PRO A 341 5.94 -7.80 6.25
N VAL A 342 5.30 -6.83 5.59
CA VAL A 342 5.88 -5.50 5.37
C VAL A 342 6.00 -4.72 6.67
N LEU A 343 4.97 -4.75 7.52
CA LEU A 343 4.95 -4.12 8.85
C LEU A 343 6.01 -4.74 9.77
N ALA A 344 6.08 -6.08 9.83
CA ALA A 344 7.07 -6.79 10.65
C ALA A 344 8.49 -6.63 10.10
N GLY A 345 8.64 -6.70 8.78
CA GLY A 345 9.91 -6.55 8.07
C GLY A 345 10.49 -5.14 8.21
N SER A 346 9.68 -4.10 7.99
CA SER A 346 10.10 -2.69 8.16
C SER A 346 10.56 -2.38 9.59
N SER A 347 9.84 -2.88 10.59
CA SER A 347 10.27 -2.82 12.01
C SER A 347 11.61 -3.51 12.21
N SER A 348 11.80 -4.68 11.61
CA SER A 348 13.03 -5.46 11.73
C SER A 348 14.22 -4.82 11.00
N TYR A 349 14.01 -4.23 9.82
CA TYR A 349 15.02 -3.45 9.11
C TYR A 349 15.42 -2.22 9.92
N ALA A 350 14.43 -1.44 10.38
CA ALA A 350 14.67 -0.24 11.17
C ALA A 350 15.51 -0.57 12.43
N PHE A 351 15.15 -1.61 13.18
CA PHE A 351 15.91 -2.04 14.36
C PHE A 351 17.29 -2.60 13.99
N ALA A 352 17.36 -3.58 13.08
CA ALA A 352 18.63 -4.25 12.78
C ALA A 352 19.68 -3.26 12.25
N GLU A 353 19.29 -2.35 11.35
CA GLU A 353 20.20 -1.32 10.82
C GLU A 353 20.63 -0.29 11.89
N SER A 354 19.70 0.09 12.77
CA SER A 354 19.97 1.02 13.87
C SER A 354 21.04 0.49 14.83
N PHE A 355 21.02 -0.81 15.11
CA PHE A 355 22.00 -1.45 15.98
C PHE A 355 23.20 -2.04 15.22
N GLY A 356 23.11 -2.19 13.90
CA GLY A 356 24.15 -2.78 13.04
C GLY A 356 24.20 -4.30 13.10
N PHE A 357 23.05 -4.91 13.36
CA PHE A 357 22.88 -6.35 13.29
C PHE A 357 22.74 -6.79 11.84
N ARG A 358 23.04 -8.07 11.57
CA ARG A 358 22.84 -8.65 10.25
C ARG A 358 21.33 -8.69 9.92
N GLU A 359 21.01 -8.19 8.74
CA GLU A 359 19.67 -7.90 8.25
C GLU A 359 19.46 -8.38 6.80
N GLY A 360 18.21 -8.50 6.38
CA GLY A 360 17.82 -8.82 5.00
C GLY A 360 16.95 -10.06 4.87
N LEU A 361 15.86 -9.93 4.10
CA LEU A 361 14.95 -11.05 3.77
C LEU A 361 15.61 -12.08 2.85
N HIS A 362 16.64 -11.68 2.09
CA HIS A 362 17.49 -12.60 1.32
C HIS A 362 18.32 -13.57 2.20
N LYS A 363 18.52 -13.26 3.49
CA LYS A 363 19.30 -14.11 4.41
C LYS A 363 18.42 -15.17 5.07
N LYS A 364 18.98 -16.36 5.32
CA LYS A 364 18.30 -17.40 6.10
C LYS A 364 18.20 -17.01 7.57
N LEU A 365 17.24 -17.58 8.30
CA LEU A 365 17.09 -17.41 9.75
C LEU A 365 18.42 -17.53 10.52
N ARG A 366 19.23 -18.53 10.17
CA ARG A 366 20.53 -18.79 10.80
C ARG A 366 21.60 -17.72 10.56
N GLN A 367 21.39 -16.84 9.60
CA GLN A 367 22.33 -15.78 9.22
C GLN A 367 21.95 -14.42 9.81
N ALA A 368 20.69 -14.25 10.23
CA ALA A 368 20.10 -13.00 10.70
C ALA A 368 19.13 -13.22 11.89
N TYR A 369 19.57 -13.93 12.94
CA TYR A 369 18.71 -14.28 14.09
C TYR A 369 18.01 -13.08 14.72
N SER A 370 18.71 -11.95 14.90
CA SER A 370 18.13 -10.75 15.49
C SER A 370 17.01 -10.15 14.62
N PHE A 371 17.17 -10.18 13.29
CA PHE A 371 16.19 -9.67 12.35
C PHE A 371 14.90 -10.49 12.39
N TYR A 372 15.00 -11.81 12.25
CA TYR A 372 13.82 -12.69 12.32
C TYR A 372 13.24 -12.79 13.74
N GLY A 373 14.06 -12.63 14.78
CA GLY A 373 13.59 -12.53 16.16
C GLY A 373 12.65 -11.33 16.35
N LEU A 374 13.00 -10.17 15.76
CA LEU A 374 12.14 -8.98 15.79
C LEU A 374 10.83 -9.19 15.03
N ILE A 375 10.86 -9.84 13.87
CA ILE A 375 9.65 -10.25 13.13
C ILE A 375 8.73 -11.07 14.04
N ILE A 376 9.27 -12.11 14.68
CA ILE A 376 8.52 -12.99 15.57
C ILE A 376 7.91 -12.19 16.73
N ILE A 377 8.70 -11.32 17.37
CA ILE A 377 8.20 -10.50 18.48
C ILE A 377 7.10 -9.55 17.99
N SER A 378 7.26 -8.84 16.87
CA SER A 378 6.23 -7.95 16.33
C SER A 378 4.91 -8.66 16.08
N VAL A 379 4.95 -9.84 15.46
CA VAL A 379 3.73 -10.63 15.19
C VAL A 379 3.13 -11.18 16.47
N LEU A 380 3.94 -11.64 17.43
CA LEU A 380 3.45 -12.11 18.73
C LEU A 380 2.81 -10.99 19.55
N VAL A 381 3.39 -9.79 19.56
CA VAL A 381 2.79 -8.63 20.23
C VAL A 381 1.45 -8.29 19.57
N GLY A 382 1.40 -8.20 18.23
CA GLY A 382 0.14 -7.99 17.50
C GLY A 382 -0.91 -9.08 17.78
N LEU A 383 -0.49 -10.34 17.86
CA LEU A 383 -1.35 -11.47 18.23
C LEU A 383 -1.94 -11.28 19.63
N ILE A 384 -1.10 -10.94 20.62
CA ILE A 384 -1.54 -10.76 22.02
C ILE A 384 -2.57 -9.63 22.13
N LEU A 385 -2.41 -8.53 21.38
CA LEU A 385 -3.35 -7.40 21.41
C LEU A 385 -4.81 -7.81 21.10
N ASN A 386 -5.01 -8.85 20.28
CA ASN A 386 -6.34 -9.38 19.97
C ASN A 386 -7.01 -10.12 21.14
N PHE A 387 -6.24 -10.52 22.17
CA PHE A 387 -6.74 -11.23 23.35
C PHE A 387 -6.91 -10.34 24.58
N VAL A 388 -6.33 -9.13 24.55
CA VAL A 388 -6.42 -8.16 25.66
C VAL A 388 -7.78 -7.43 25.67
N GLY A 389 -8.63 -7.66 24.66
CA GLY A 389 -9.95 -7.03 24.57
C GLY A 389 -9.88 -5.54 24.17
N LEU A 390 -8.76 -5.11 23.60
CA LEU A 390 -8.63 -3.77 23.04
C LEU A 390 -9.47 -3.65 21.77
N ASP A 391 -10.15 -2.51 21.63
CA ASP A 391 -10.89 -2.17 20.43
C ASP A 391 -9.91 -1.99 19.25
N PRO A 392 -10.03 -2.78 18.16
CA PRO A 392 -9.11 -2.71 17.02
C PRO A 392 -9.06 -1.31 16.38
N ILE A 393 -10.20 -0.62 16.25
CA ILE A 393 -10.23 0.72 15.63
C ILE A 393 -9.51 1.72 16.53
N LYS A 394 -9.70 1.65 17.85
CA LYS A 394 -8.96 2.52 18.78
C LYS A 394 -7.46 2.23 18.73
N ALA A 395 -7.06 0.96 18.64
CA ALA A 395 -5.67 0.58 18.47
C ALA A 395 -5.08 1.17 17.17
N LEU A 396 -5.85 1.17 16.07
CA LEU A 396 -5.45 1.81 14.81
C LEU A 396 -5.33 3.32 14.92
N ILE A 397 -6.26 3.98 15.60
CA ILE A 397 -6.16 5.43 15.84
C ILE A 397 -4.89 5.73 16.63
N TRP A 398 -4.58 4.97 17.69
CA TRP A 398 -3.33 5.14 18.43
C TRP A 398 -2.09 4.87 17.58
N ALA A 399 -2.10 3.84 16.73
CA ALA A 399 -1.03 3.56 15.80
C ALA A 399 -0.81 4.74 14.83
N ALA A 400 -1.89 5.29 14.29
CA ALA A 400 -1.83 6.43 13.39
C ALA A 400 -1.37 7.71 14.08
N VAL A 401 -1.73 7.93 15.35
CA VAL A 401 -1.19 9.03 16.17
C VAL A 401 0.31 8.87 16.33
N ILE A 402 0.79 7.69 16.73
CA ILE A 402 2.23 7.43 16.87
C ILE A 402 2.94 7.65 15.52
N ASN A 403 2.38 7.14 14.43
CA ASN A 403 2.89 7.35 13.08
C ASN A 403 2.93 8.84 12.71
N GLY A 404 1.88 9.61 13.04
CA GLY A 404 1.83 11.05 12.83
C GLY A 404 2.90 11.84 13.59
N LEU A 405 3.42 11.29 14.69
CA LEU A 405 4.53 11.88 15.46
C LEU A 405 5.90 11.47 14.94
N VAL A 406 6.05 10.22 14.53
CA VAL A 406 7.32 9.69 14.00
C VAL A 406 7.57 10.19 12.58
N ALA A 407 6.52 10.28 11.75
CA ALA A 407 6.60 10.68 10.35
C ALA A 407 7.34 12.00 10.12
N PRO A 408 6.99 13.14 10.75
CA PRO A 408 7.68 14.40 10.50
C PRO A 408 9.16 14.35 10.86
N VAL A 409 9.54 13.62 11.92
CA VAL A 409 10.94 13.47 12.32
C VAL A 409 11.74 12.72 11.24
N ILE A 410 11.21 11.59 10.77
CA ILE A 410 11.87 10.78 9.74
C ILE A 410 11.84 11.49 8.37
N LEU A 411 10.73 12.15 8.03
CA LEU A 411 10.60 12.95 6.80
C LEU A 411 11.63 14.07 6.74
N ALA A 412 11.83 14.80 7.84
CA ALA A 412 12.87 15.83 7.90
C ALA A 412 14.25 15.24 7.57
N MET A 413 14.58 14.06 8.10
CA MET A 413 15.84 13.37 7.79
C MET A 413 15.90 12.93 6.33
N ILE A 414 14.82 12.38 5.77
CA ILE A 414 14.73 11.99 4.35
C ILE A 414 14.98 13.19 3.45
N VAL A 415 14.34 14.33 3.72
CA VAL A 415 14.48 15.54 2.92
C VAL A 415 15.92 16.07 2.99
N VAL A 416 16.55 16.04 4.16
CA VAL A 416 17.96 16.44 4.31
C VAL A 416 18.90 15.48 3.59
N LEU A 417 18.73 14.17 3.73
CA LEU A 417 19.54 13.15 3.05
C LEU A 417 19.44 13.29 1.53
N SER A 418 18.22 13.30 1.00
CA SER A 418 17.93 13.37 -0.44
C SER A 418 18.35 14.69 -1.09
N SER A 419 18.54 15.76 -0.30
CA SER A 419 18.98 17.07 -0.79
C SER A 419 20.50 17.29 -0.65
N ASN A 420 21.22 16.38 -0.01
CA ASN A 420 22.65 16.55 0.26
C ASN A 420 23.52 15.99 -0.87
N LYS A 421 24.23 16.87 -1.59
CA LYS A 421 25.14 16.49 -2.68
C LYS A 421 26.26 15.55 -2.26
N LYS A 422 26.70 15.59 -1.00
CA LYS A 422 27.73 14.67 -0.49
C LYS A 422 27.24 13.22 -0.36
N ILE A 423 25.92 13.02 -0.23
CA ILE A 423 25.30 11.71 -0.02
C ILE A 423 24.74 11.19 -1.34
N MET A 424 24.05 12.06 -2.08
CA MET A 424 23.32 11.68 -3.30
C MET A 424 24.12 11.90 -4.59
N GLY A 425 25.32 12.48 -4.53
CA GLY A 425 26.09 12.84 -5.72
C GLY A 425 25.29 13.75 -6.65
N ASP A 426 25.22 13.40 -7.94
CA ASP A 426 24.44 14.15 -8.93
C ASP A 426 22.95 13.78 -8.96
N ARG A 427 22.52 12.82 -8.11
CA ARG A 427 21.12 12.37 -7.98
C ARG A 427 20.33 13.08 -6.87
N VAL A 428 20.80 14.26 -6.45
CA VAL A 428 20.10 15.11 -5.47
C VAL A 428 18.68 15.48 -5.92
N ASN A 429 17.80 15.71 -4.96
CA ASN A 429 16.49 16.28 -5.23
C ASN A 429 16.56 17.63 -5.95
N HIS A 430 15.65 17.81 -6.89
CA HIS A 430 15.35 19.14 -7.40
C HIS A 430 14.78 20.01 -6.26
N LYS A 431 15.06 21.31 -6.32
CA LYS A 431 14.61 22.28 -5.30
C LYS A 431 13.10 22.23 -5.05
N PHE A 432 12.31 21.95 -6.09
CA PHE A 432 10.87 21.79 -5.97
C PHE A 432 10.48 20.55 -5.16
N THR A 433 11.11 19.39 -5.41
CA THR A 433 10.90 18.16 -4.63
C THR A 433 11.30 18.36 -3.17
N THR A 434 12.41 19.05 -2.91
CA THR A 434 12.83 19.41 -1.54
C THR A 434 11.81 20.31 -0.84
N LEU A 435 11.27 21.33 -1.55
CA LEU A 435 10.23 22.21 -1.01
C LEU A 435 8.96 21.42 -0.67
N VAL A 436 8.51 20.54 -1.57
CA VAL A 436 7.36 19.65 -1.35
C VAL A 436 7.60 18.75 -0.13
N GLY A 437 8.79 18.15 0.00
CA GLY A 437 9.15 17.33 1.16
C GLY A 437 9.07 18.09 2.49
N TRP A 438 9.55 19.34 2.53
CA TRP A 438 9.41 20.18 3.73
C TRP A 438 7.96 20.58 4.01
N MET A 439 7.14 20.84 2.99
CA MET A 439 5.71 21.11 3.18
C MET A 439 4.99 19.90 3.76
N ILE A 440 5.28 18.68 3.27
CA ILE A 440 4.72 17.43 3.82
C ILE A 440 5.15 17.25 5.28
N THR A 441 6.43 17.50 5.57
CA THR A 441 6.97 17.43 6.94
C THR A 441 6.23 18.37 7.88
N ALA A 442 6.03 19.63 7.48
CA ALA A 442 5.32 20.63 8.27
C ALA A 442 3.84 20.26 8.47
N MET A 443 3.19 19.75 7.42
CA MET A 443 1.80 19.29 7.49
C MET A 443 1.63 18.11 8.45
N MET A 444 2.47 17.08 8.33
CA MET A 444 2.42 15.92 9.23
C MET A 444 2.71 16.32 10.68
N ALA A 445 3.68 17.23 10.90
CA ALA A 445 3.96 17.78 12.22
C ALA A 445 2.75 18.53 12.79
N LEU A 446 2.10 19.37 12.00
CA LEU A 446 0.91 20.12 12.41
C LEU A 446 -0.22 19.17 12.80
N VAL A 447 -0.52 18.18 11.97
CA VAL A 447 -1.60 17.20 12.23
C VAL A 447 -1.28 16.35 13.46
N GLY A 448 -0.04 15.88 13.61
CA GLY A 448 0.38 15.13 14.79
C GLY A 448 0.25 15.95 16.09
N LEU A 449 0.69 17.22 16.08
CA LEU A 449 0.57 18.13 17.23
C LEU A 449 -0.88 18.46 17.57
N LEU A 450 -1.72 18.73 16.56
CA LEU A 450 -3.15 18.97 16.76
C LEU A 450 -3.82 17.74 17.37
N THR A 451 -3.44 16.55 16.94
CA THR A 451 -4.02 15.31 17.46
C THR A 451 -3.61 15.08 18.92
N ILE A 452 -2.35 15.31 19.28
CA ILE A 452 -1.92 15.32 20.70
C ILE A 452 -2.75 16.32 21.51
N PHE A 453 -2.90 17.55 21.01
CA PHE A 453 -3.62 18.59 21.72
C PHE A 453 -5.07 18.19 22.02
N GLN A 454 -5.75 17.54 21.07
CA GLN A 454 -7.13 17.05 21.23
C GLN A 454 -7.25 15.80 22.13
N ILE A 455 -6.15 15.07 22.37
CA ILE A 455 -6.09 13.96 23.32
C ILE A 455 -5.88 14.48 24.75
N ILE A 456 -5.05 15.51 24.91
CA ILE A 456 -4.66 16.05 26.23
C ILE A 456 -5.69 17.05 26.77
N GLY A 457 -6.34 17.84 25.91
CA GLY A 457 -7.46 18.74 26.23
C GLY A 457 -8.76 18.25 25.61
#